data_AF-A0AAW4U5D9-F1
#
_entry.id   AF-A0AAW4U5D9-F1
#
_cell.length_a   1.000
_cell.length_b   1.000
_cell.length_c   1.000
_cell.angle_alpha   90.00
_cell.angle_beta   90.00
_cell.angle_gamma   90.00
#
_symmetry.space_group_name_H-M   'P 1'
#
loop_
_entity.id
_entity.type
_entity.pdbx_description
1 polymer ?
#
loop_
_entity_poly.entity_id
_entity_poly.type
_entity_poly.pdbx_seq_one_letter_code
_entity_poly.pdbx_strand_id
1 'polypeptide(L)'
;MNYKGDEPGSCRFSVGQIAGKTITAANLKQLLNDKKTETIRGFKSKSGKRFDACLVLKEDENKKLSVQFDFDHVEPKTVKDVVCPKCGGKIQVAPFGFVCENNRRDDPESCRFMVGKVASVKIKESVLKELLTKKKTEVISGFVSKTGMKFDAPLKLTEDGDIAFDFPEKPKPIETNVLCPKCGRPLKKTQWKYECECGFNVWHTVAKVELSEEILTELFTTGKTKKKVTGFTSKAGNVFDTCLKFENDQISFDFDNPGEEEVQSKADDAPDETTMNNTTMDEMGIPEEFLAGLDMAAEGAQADDVSEAALAAAHELFGE
;
A
#
# COMPACT_ATOMS: atom_id res chain seq x y z
N MET A 1 -45.96 20.78 25.46
CA MET A 1 -45.55 21.82 24.48
C MET A 1 -46.63 22.88 24.49
N ASN A 2 -46.32 24.13 24.86
CA ASN A 2 -47.30 25.23 25.03
C ASN A 2 -47.42 26.13 23.79
N TYR A 3 -47.15 25.60 22.59
CA TYR A 3 -47.30 26.34 21.34
C TYR A 3 -48.62 25.98 20.68
N LYS A 4 -49.51 26.97 20.54
CA LYS A 4 -50.76 26.90 19.77
C LYS A 4 -50.89 28.20 18.99
N GLY A 5 -50.83 28.13 17.67
CA GLY A 5 -50.72 29.30 16.79
C GLY A 5 -51.81 30.37 16.99
N ASP A 6 -52.99 29.93 17.45
CA ASP A 6 -54.21 30.73 17.51
C ASP A 6 -54.57 31.24 18.93
N GLU A 7 -53.80 30.88 19.96
CA GLU A 7 -54.04 31.33 21.34
C GLU A 7 -53.09 32.49 21.72
N PRO A 8 -53.61 33.68 22.13
CA PRO A 8 -52.81 34.87 22.45
C PRO A 8 -51.91 34.73 23.70
N GLY A 9 -52.01 33.62 24.45
CA GLY A 9 -51.15 33.27 25.57
C GLY A 9 -50.16 32.13 25.30
N SER A 10 -50.09 31.62 24.06
CA SER A 10 -49.21 30.50 23.73
C SER A 10 -47.75 30.95 23.59
N CYS A 11 -46.83 30.12 24.07
CA CYS A 11 -45.41 30.45 24.03
C CYS A 11 -44.91 30.34 22.58
N ARG A 12 -44.73 31.48 21.89
CA ARG A 12 -44.28 31.56 20.48
C ARG A 12 -42.78 31.25 20.28
N PHE A 13 -42.10 30.80 21.33
CA PHE A 13 -40.68 30.46 21.25
C PHE A 13 -40.49 29.18 20.42
N SER A 14 -39.91 29.34 19.23
CA SER A 14 -39.47 28.23 18.40
C SER A 14 -38.01 28.42 18.02
N VAL A 15 -37.22 27.36 18.12
CA VAL A 15 -35.83 27.33 17.69
C VAL A 15 -35.75 26.38 16.51
N GLY A 16 -35.51 26.95 15.33
CA GLY A 16 -35.28 26.20 14.11
C GLY A 16 -33.87 25.63 14.03
N GLN A 17 -33.40 25.35 12.82
CA GLN A 17 -32.02 24.96 12.60
C GLN A 17 -31.09 26.18 12.68
N ILE A 18 -29.97 26.02 13.39
CA ILE A 18 -28.92 27.04 13.46
C ILE A 18 -27.76 26.56 12.59
N ALA A 19 -27.40 27.34 11.55
CA ALA A 19 -26.34 27.02 10.60
C ALA A 19 -26.42 25.57 10.06
N GLY A 20 -27.63 25.13 9.67
CA GLY A 20 -27.88 23.80 9.10
C GLY A 20 -27.85 22.64 10.11
N LYS A 21 -27.79 22.93 11.42
CA LYS A 21 -27.83 21.93 12.49
C LYS A 21 -29.11 22.11 13.32
N THR A 22 -29.84 21.02 13.54
CA THR A 22 -30.93 20.98 14.53
C THR A 22 -30.32 20.95 15.93
N ILE A 23 -30.69 21.91 16.77
CA ILE A 23 -30.24 21.96 18.16
C ILE A 23 -31.08 20.98 18.99
N THR A 24 -30.41 20.11 19.76
CA THR A 24 -31.10 19.15 20.61
C THR A 24 -31.78 19.86 21.78
N ALA A 25 -32.83 19.27 22.34
CA ALA A 25 -33.51 19.84 23.51
C ALA A 25 -32.57 19.99 24.72
N ALA A 26 -31.57 19.10 24.87
CA ALA A 26 -30.56 19.19 25.93
C ALA A 26 -29.68 20.44 25.75
N ASN A 27 -29.12 20.63 24.55
CA ASN A 27 -28.28 21.78 24.25
C ASN A 27 -29.08 23.08 24.32
N LEU A 28 -30.36 23.07 23.92
CA LEU A 28 -31.22 24.24 24.03
C LEU A 28 -31.54 24.58 25.49
N LYS A 29 -31.78 23.58 26.35
CA LYS A 29 -31.97 23.79 27.78
C LYS A 29 -30.71 24.36 28.43
N GLN A 30 -29.54 23.83 28.11
CA GLN A 30 -28.25 24.38 28.57
C GLN A 30 -28.07 25.82 28.09
N LEU A 31 -28.33 26.12 26.82
CA LEU A 31 -28.22 27.48 26.28
C LEU A 31 -29.13 28.48 27.02
N LEU A 32 -30.34 28.06 27.41
CA LEU A 32 -31.31 28.91 28.10
C LEU A 32 -30.99 29.09 29.59
N ASN A 33 -30.48 28.04 30.25
CA ASN A 33 -30.17 28.07 31.69
C ASN A 33 -28.78 28.66 31.96
N ASP A 34 -27.77 28.18 31.23
CA ASP A 34 -26.35 28.45 31.49
C ASP A 34 -25.80 29.54 30.54
N LYS A 35 -26.65 30.08 29.65
CA LYS A 35 -26.29 31.02 28.57
C LYS A 35 -25.22 30.48 27.60
N LYS A 36 -24.86 29.20 27.69
CA LYS A 36 -23.82 28.55 26.89
C LYS A 36 -24.16 27.08 26.67
N THR A 37 -23.79 26.53 25.52
CA THR A 37 -23.86 25.09 25.25
C THR A 37 -22.50 24.44 25.34
N GLU A 38 -22.52 23.11 25.47
CA GLU A 38 -21.40 22.26 25.10
C GLU A 38 -21.07 22.37 23.59
N THR A 39 -19.97 21.73 23.20
CA THR A 39 -19.52 21.72 21.80
C THR A 39 -20.50 21.00 20.90
N ILE A 40 -21.10 21.75 19.97
CA ILE A 40 -21.98 21.21 18.94
C ILE A 40 -21.17 21.04 17.66
N ARG A 41 -21.15 19.81 17.15
CA ARG A 41 -20.32 19.43 16.01
C ARG A 41 -21.05 19.50 14.67
N GLY A 42 -20.35 20.01 13.66
CA GLY A 42 -20.75 19.96 12.26
C GLY A 42 -21.77 21.01 11.83
N PHE A 43 -21.69 22.23 12.37
CA PHE A 43 -22.36 23.39 11.78
C PHE A 43 -21.87 23.64 10.36
N LYS A 44 -22.70 24.25 9.52
CA LYS A 44 -22.37 24.59 8.13
C LYS A 44 -22.29 26.10 7.97
N SER A 45 -21.12 26.61 7.60
CA SER A 45 -20.91 28.03 7.29
C SER A 45 -21.62 28.42 5.98
N LYS A 46 -21.73 29.74 5.73
CA LYS A 46 -22.28 30.27 4.48
C LYS A 46 -21.50 29.81 3.24
N SER A 47 -20.20 29.58 3.38
CA SER A 47 -19.33 29.03 2.32
C SER A 47 -19.39 27.50 2.20
N GLY A 48 -20.24 26.83 3.00
CA GLY A 48 -20.43 25.38 2.97
C GLY A 48 -19.41 24.58 3.78
N LYS A 49 -18.36 25.21 4.34
CA LYS A 49 -17.41 24.54 5.23
C LYS A 49 -18.07 24.14 6.54
N ARG A 50 -17.76 22.93 7.02
CA ARG A 50 -18.22 22.44 8.33
C ARG A 50 -17.30 22.92 9.44
N PHE A 51 -17.88 23.27 10.58
CA PHE A 51 -17.14 23.66 11.78
C PHE A 51 -17.84 23.18 13.06
N ASP A 52 -17.07 23.06 14.13
CA ASP A 52 -17.57 22.76 15.46
C ASP A 52 -17.53 24.07 16.28
N ALA A 53 -18.54 24.31 17.11
CA ALA A 53 -18.64 25.51 17.92
C ALA A 53 -19.51 25.29 19.16
N CYS A 54 -19.31 26.10 20.20
CA CYS A 54 -20.27 26.28 21.27
C CYS A 54 -21.24 27.42 20.91
N LEU A 55 -22.47 27.38 21.40
CA LEU A 55 -23.41 28.49 21.26
C LEU A 55 -23.46 29.27 22.57
N VAL A 56 -23.41 30.59 22.49
CA VAL A 56 -23.50 31.50 23.65
C VAL A 56 -24.64 32.48 23.42
N LEU A 57 -25.44 32.72 24.46
CA LEU A 57 -26.53 33.68 24.47
C LEU A 57 -26.01 35.02 25.02
N LYS A 58 -25.90 36.03 24.16
CA LYS A 58 -25.55 37.40 24.56
C LYS A 58 -26.79 38.28 24.58
N GLU A 59 -26.83 39.20 25.54
CA GLU A 59 -27.87 40.20 25.64
C GLU A 59 -27.33 41.53 25.12
N ASP A 60 -27.94 42.08 24.08
CA ASP A 60 -27.59 43.39 23.54
C ASP A 60 -28.18 44.51 24.41
N GLU A 61 -27.72 45.76 24.22
CA GLU A 61 -28.16 46.96 25.00
C GLU A 61 -29.68 47.16 25.02
N ASN A 62 -30.39 46.61 24.02
CA ASN A 62 -31.85 46.63 23.92
C ASN A 62 -32.54 45.46 24.64
N LYS A 63 -31.87 44.74 25.54
CA LYS A 63 -32.34 43.50 26.21
C LYS A 63 -32.75 42.39 25.24
N LYS A 64 -32.16 42.38 24.05
CA LYS A 64 -32.43 41.37 23.01
C LYS A 64 -31.39 40.27 23.13
N LEU A 65 -31.85 39.03 23.30
CA LEU A 65 -30.99 37.86 23.37
C LEU A 65 -30.61 37.40 21.96
N SER A 66 -29.31 37.35 21.65
CA SER A 66 -28.74 36.88 20.40
C SER A 66 -27.84 35.67 20.63
N VAL A 67 -27.93 34.67 19.75
CA VAL A 67 -27.07 33.47 19.79
C VAL A 67 -25.81 33.73 18.96
N GLN A 68 -24.64 33.59 19.56
CA GLN A 68 -23.34 33.73 18.92
C GLN A 68 -22.55 32.42 18.99
N PHE A 69 -21.67 32.20 18.02
CA PHE A 69 -20.74 31.07 18.04
C PHE A 69 -19.50 31.42 18.86
N ASP A 70 -19.17 30.54 19.80
CA ASP A 70 -17.96 30.56 20.61
C ASP A 70 -17.04 29.43 20.12
N PHE A 71 -15.91 29.81 19.52
CA PHE A 71 -14.92 28.88 18.96
C PHE A 71 -13.79 28.57 19.94
N ASP A 72 -13.63 29.37 21.00
CA ASP A 72 -12.50 29.27 21.92
C ASP A 72 -12.67 28.13 22.92
N HIS A 73 -13.92 27.74 23.20
CA HIS A 73 -14.26 26.70 24.16
C HIS A 73 -14.75 25.40 23.51
N VAL A 74 -14.32 25.15 22.28
CA VAL A 74 -14.66 23.93 21.54
C VAL A 74 -13.82 22.78 22.07
N GLU A 75 -14.46 21.77 22.64
CA GLU A 75 -13.80 20.57 23.12
C GLU A 75 -13.20 19.76 21.95
N PRO A 76 -11.86 19.61 21.91
CA PRO A 76 -11.21 18.87 20.85
C PRO A 76 -11.64 17.40 20.89
N LYS A 77 -11.92 16.84 19.70
CA LYS A 77 -12.31 15.43 19.61
C LYS A 77 -11.10 14.59 19.99
N THR A 78 -11.18 13.81 21.07
CA THR A 78 -10.08 12.91 21.46
C THR A 78 -10.29 11.52 20.86
N VAL A 79 -9.23 10.92 20.33
CA VAL A 79 -9.21 9.51 19.90
C VAL A 79 -9.03 8.65 21.15
N LYS A 80 -10.02 7.79 21.42
CA LYS A 80 -9.97 6.87 22.57
C LYS A 80 -9.01 5.71 22.28
N ASP A 81 -8.50 5.09 23.36
CA ASP A 81 -7.69 3.86 23.35
C ASP A 81 -6.27 3.98 22.78
N VAL A 82 -5.81 5.21 22.55
CA VAL A 82 -4.45 5.49 22.08
C VAL A 82 -3.81 6.63 22.84
N VAL A 83 -2.50 6.54 22.98
CA VAL A 83 -1.67 7.56 23.61
C VAL A 83 -0.57 7.99 22.66
N CYS A 84 -0.05 9.19 22.89
CA CYS A 84 1.08 9.70 22.14
C CYS A 84 2.32 8.84 22.40
N PRO A 85 3.01 8.36 21.34
CA PRO A 85 4.19 7.54 21.53
C PRO A 85 5.40 8.33 22.06
N LYS A 86 5.40 9.67 21.91
CA LYS A 86 6.51 10.52 22.38
C LYS A 86 6.37 10.96 23.83
N CYS A 87 5.14 11.23 24.32
CA CYS A 87 4.94 11.79 25.66
C CYS A 87 3.81 11.14 26.50
N GLY A 88 3.12 10.13 25.96
CA GLY A 88 1.99 9.48 26.65
C GLY A 88 0.71 10.32 26.74
N GLY A 89 0.69 11.55 26.24
CA GLY A 89 -0.50 12.41 26.21
C GLY A 89 -1.62 11.90 25.30
N LYS A 90 -2.83 12.45 25.44
CA LYS A 90 -3.97 12.06 24.59
C LYS A 90 -3.79 12.57 23.16
N ILE A 91 -4.41 11.87 22.21
CA ILE A 91 -4.40 12.26 20.80
C ILE A 91 -5.75 12.88 20.43
N GLN A 92 -5.71 14.07 19.84
CA GLN A 92 -6.87 14.82 19.40
C GLN A 92 -6.98 14.80 17.87
N VAL A 93 -8.20 14.80 17.34
CA VAL A 93 -8.50 14.88 15.91
C VAL A 93 -8.52 16.35 15.50
N ALA A 94 -7.69 16.69 14.52
CA ALA A 94 -7.59 18.01 13.92
C ALA A 94 -8.04 17.96 12.45
N PRO A 95 -8.37 19.10 11.82
CA PRO A 95 -8.77 19.14 10.41
C PRO A 95 -7.74 18.57 9.43
N PHE A 96 -6.46 18.62 9.80
CA PHE A 96 -5.33 18.13 9.00
C PHE A 96 -4.90 16.70 9.37
N GLY A 97 -5.49 16.08 10.40
CA GLY A 97 -5.12 14.73 10.86
C GLY A 97 -5.29 14.56 12.37
N PHE A 98 -4.23 14.14 13.07
CA PHE A 98 -4.22 13.88 14.50
C PHE A 98 -3.05 14.59 15.16
N VAL A 99 -3.26 15.13 16.36
CA VAL A 99 -2.28 15.93 17.08
C VAL A 99 -2.25 15.53 18.55
N CYS A 100 -1.07 15.53 19.17
CA CYS A 100 -0.98 15.34 20.61
C CYS A 100 -1.57 16.54 21.36
N GLU A 101 -2.31 16.30 22.44
CA GLU A 101 -2.83 17.34 23.34
C GLU A 101 -1.72 18.22 23.94
N ASN A 102 -0.53 17.65 24.14
CA ASN A 102 0.64 18.35 24.65
C ASN A 102 1.45 19.06 23.56
N ASN A 103 0.95 19.16 22.33
CA ASN A 103 1.61 19.85 21.22
C ASN A 103 1.30 21.35 21.25
N ARG A 104 2.21 22.12 21.84
CA ARG A 104 2.08 23.57 21.98
C ARG A 104 3.04 24.26 21.03
N ARG A 105 2.52 24.92 19.99
CA ARG A 105 3.35 25.56 18.95
C ARG A 105 4.44 26.48 19.54
N ASP A 106 4.10 27.19 20.60
CA ASP A 106 4.93 28.24 21.21
C ASP A 106 6.02 27.72 22.17
N ASP A 107 6.02 26.43 22.51
CA ASP A 107 6.95 25.84 23.47
C ASP A 107 7.83 24.76 22.82
N PRO A 108 9.12 25.00 22.59
CA PRO A 108 10.04 24.05 21.94
C PRO A 108 10.14 22.70 22.67
N GLU A 109 9.98 22.69 24.00
CA GLU A 109 10.03 21.48 24.83
C GLU A 109 8.73 20.66 24.78
N SER A 110 7.68 21.22 24.18
CA SER A 110 6.40 20.54 24.07
C SER A 110 6.39 19.45 22.99
N CYS A 111 5.52 18.46 23.17
CA CYS A 111 5.48 17.29 22.30
C CYS A 111 5.14 17.65 20.85
N ARG A 112 6.00 17.27 19.90
CA ARG A 112 5.79 17.59 18.47
C ARG A 112 5.03 16.52 17.68
N PHE A 113 4.48 15.51 18.35
CA PHE A 113 3.78 14.42 17.67
C PHE A 113 2.52 14.91 16.94
N MET A 114 2.46 14.63 15.65
CA MET A 114 1.36 14.94 14.75
C MET A 114 1.35 13.94 13.59
N VAL A 115 0.16 13.47 13.22
CA VAL A 115 -0.05 12.56 12.09
C VAL A 115 -1.01 13.22 11.12
N GLY A 116 -0.48 13.76 10.03
CA GLY A 116 -1.26 14.43 9.00
C GLY A 116 -1.62 13.51 7.83
N LYS A 117 -1.39 14.03 6.62
CA LYS A 117 -1.43 13.27 5.37
C LYS A 117 -0.06 12.63 5.13
N VAL A 118 -0.01 11.34 4.87
CA VAL A 118 1.24 10.61 4.54
C VAL A 118 1.21 10.29 3.05
N ALA A 119 2.21 10.76 2.29
CA ALA A 119 2.36 10.54 0.84
C ALA A 119 1.02 10.64 0.07
N SER A 120 0.31 11.76 0.27
CA SER A 120 -0.99 12.04 -0.34
C SER A 120 -2.20 11.19 0.08
N VAL A 121 -2.07 10.37 1.11
CA VAL A 121 -3.17 9.62 1.73
C VAL A 121 -3.51 10.22 3.10
N LYS A 122 -4.81 10.43 3.35
CA LYS A 122 -5.30 10.84 4.68
C LYS A 122 -5.41 9.62 5.57
N ILE A 123 -4.69 9.62 6.69
CA ILE A 123 -4.74 8.52 7.67
C ILE A 123 -6.11 8.52 8.37
N LYS A 124 -6.74 7.34 8.43
CA LYS A 124 -8.02 7.13 9.14
C LYS A 124 -7.76 6.86 10.61
N GLU A 125 -8.78 7.08 11.45
CA GLU A 125 -8.70 6.79 12.89
C GLU A 125 -8.37 5.31 13.16
N SER A 126 -8.92 4.38 12.37
CA SER A 126 -8.62 2.94 12.48
C SER A 126 -7.14 2.62 12.24
N VAL A 127 -6.57 3.20 11.18
CA VAL A 127 -5.15 3.02 10.81
C VAL A 127 -4.23 3.63 11.86
N LEU A 128 -4.58 4.81 12.39
CA LEU A 128 -3.82 5.42 13.48
C LEU A 128 -3.84 4.54 14.73
N LYS A 129 -5.01 4.01 15.11
CA LYS A 129 -5.14 3.11 16.26
C LYS A 129 -4.28 1.87 16.08
N GLU A 130 -4.31 1.27 14.90
CA GLU A 130 -3.48 0.12 14.59
C GLU A 130 -1.99 0.46 14.67
N LEU A 131 -1.56 1.56 14.04
CA LEU A 131 -0.17 2.01 14.06
C LEU A 131 0.34 2.28 15.47
N LEU A 132 -0.46 2.89 16.34
CA LEU A 132 -0.05 3.22 17.71
C LEU A 132 -0.09 2.01 18.66
N THR A 133 -0.95 1.02 18.40
CA THR A 133 -1.08 -0.18 19.25
C THR A 133 -0.14 -1.31 18.82
N LYS A 134 -0.08 -1.60 17.52
CA LYS A 134 0.75 -2.68 16.95
C LYS A 134 2.13 -2.21 16.50
N LYS A 135 2.41 -0.90 16.52
CA LYS A 135 3.60 -0.26 15.90
C LYS A 135 3.73 -0.45 14.39
N LYS A 136 2.78 -1.13 13.75
CA LYS A 136 2.73 -1.45 12.32
C LYS A 136 1.29 -1.47 11.84
N THR A 137 1.07 -1.17 10.57
CA THR A 137 -0.23 -1.27 9.89
C THR A 137 -0.22 -2.36 8.84
N GLU A 138 -1.40 -2.73 8.38
CA GLU A 138 -1.55 -3.45 7.12
C GLU A 138 -1.17 -2.56 5.91
N VAL A 139 -1.14 -3.17 4.73
CA VAL A 139 -0.87 -2.49 3.46
C VAL A 139 -1.97 -1.45 3.21
N ILE A 140 -1.57 -0.18 3.17
CA ILE A 140 -2.46 0.92 2.82
C ILE A 140 -2.22 1.23 1.34
N SER A 141 -3.31 1.34 0.59
CA SER A 141 -3.25 1.58 -0.83
C SER A 141 -3.35 3.06 -1.21
N GLY A 142 -2.75 3.39 -2.36
CA GLY A 142 -2.90 4.69 -3.01
C GLY A 142 -1.96 5.79 -2.50
N PHE A 143 -0.82 5.44 -1.90
CA PHE A 143 0.24 6.41 -1.69
C PHE A 143 0.77 6.91 -3.03
N VAL A 144 1.22 8.16 -3.05
CA VAL A 144 1.79 8.78 -4.25
C VAL A 144 3.23 9.17 -3.93
N SER A 145 4.17 8.64 -4.71
CA SER A 145 5.60 8.94 -4.59
C SER A 145 5.88 10.39 -5.01
N LYS A 146 7.10 10.87 -4.74
CA LYS A 146 7.57 12.16 -5.29
C LYS A 146 7.53 12.20 -6.82
N THR A 147 7.74 11.04 -7.46
CA THR A 147 7.69 10.87 -8.92
C THR A 147 6.25 10.78 -9.47
N GLY A 148 5.23 10.83 -8.60
CA GLY A 148 3.82 10.78 -8.99
C GLY A 148 3.26 9.37 -9.20
N MET A 149 4.08 8.34 -9.02
CA MET A 149 3.64 6.94 -9.15
C MET A 149 2.86 6.52 -7.90
N LYS A 150 1.78 5.77 -8.11
CA LYS A 150 1.01 5.21 -7.01
C LYS A 150 1.68 3.93 -6.51
N PHE A 151 1.73 3.76 -5.20
CA PHE A 151 2.23 2.54 -4.57
C PHE A 151 1.45 2.25 -3.30
N ASP A 152 1.51 0.98 -2.89
CA ASP A 152 0.84 0.47 -1.71
C ASP A 152 1.92 0.02 -0.73
N ALA A 153 1.75 0.35 0.55
CA ALA A 153 2.76 0.03 1.57
C ALA A 153 2.16 -0.03 2.98
N PRO A 154 2.69 -0.88 3.87
CA PRO A 154 2.40 -0.76 5.30
C PRO A 154 3.22 0.38 5.92
N LEU A 155 2.72 0.92 7.03
CA LEU A 155 3.40 1.93 7.84
C LEU A 155 3.91 1.28 9.13
N LYS A 156 5.03 1.77 9.64
CA LYS A 156 5.55 1.47 10.98
C LYS A 156 5.81 2.74 11.77
N LEU A 157 5.75 2.57 13.08
CA LEU A 157 6.16 3.58 14.04
C LEU A 157 7.65 3.36 14.36
N THR A 158 8.48 4.37 14.13
CA THR A 158 9.91 4.36 14.49
C THR A 158 10.08 4.48 16.00
N GLU A 159 11.28 4.19 16.49
CA GLU A 159 11.62 4.33 17.91
C GLU A 159 11.51 5.79 18.39
N ASP A 160 11.79 6.75 17.50
CA ASP A 160 11.64 8.19 17.73
C ASP A 160 10.16 8.67 17.74
N GLY A 161 9.23 7.74 17.51
CA GLY A 161 7.79 8.02 17.47
C GLY A 161 7.34 8.70 16.17
N ASP A 162 8.10 8.57 15.09
CA ASP A 162 7.75 9.04 13.76
C ASP A 162 7.17 7.90 12.91
N ILE A 163 6.52 8.26 11.80
CA ILE A 163 5.85 7.29 10.93
C ILE A 163 6.70 7.09 9.68
N ALA A 164 7.11 5.85 9.44
CA ALA A 164 7.88 5.45 8.27
C ALA A 164 7.16 4.34 7.51
N PHE A 165 7.52 4.13 6.24
CA PHE A 165 7.06 2.96 5.49
C PHE A 165 7.79 1.71 5.98
N ASP A 166 7.05 0.61 6.14
CA ASP A 166 7.61 -0.69 6.49
C ASP A 166 7.78 -1.56 5.25
N PHE A 167 8.70 -1.16 4.37
CA PHE A 167 9.05 -2.02 3.26
C PHE A 167 9.74 -3.29 3.81
N PRO A 168 9.35 -4.49 3.34
CA PRO A 168 10.09 -5.70 3.66
C PRO A 168 11.56 -5.50 3.28
N GLU A 169 12.47 -5.97 4.13
CA GLU A 169 13.90 -5.89 3.82
C GLU A 169 14.16 -6.60 2.50
N LYS A 170 14.91 -5.94 1.61
CA LYS A 170 15.34 -6.57 0.38
C LYS A 170 16.15 -7.83 0.73
N PRO A 171 15.96 -8.94 0.01
CA PRO A 171 16.88 -10.05 0.13
C PRO A 171 18.30 -9.53 -0.12
N LYS A 172 19.20 -9.77 0.85
CA LYS A 172 20.59 -9.33 0.74
C LYS A 172 21.23 -9.99 -0.49
N PRO A 173 22.04 -9.26 -1.27
CA PRO A 173 22.74 -9.86 -2.40
C PRO A 173 23.56 -11.07 -1.93
N ILE A 174 23.40 -12.20 -2.61
CA ILE A 174 24.08 -13.46 -2.28
C ILE A 174 25.35 -13.51 -3.13
N GLU A 175 26.52 -13.73 -2.52
CA GLU A 175 27.75 -13.97 -3.27
C GLU A 175 27.64 -15.28 -4.04
N THR A 176 27.98 -15.26 -5.33
CA THR A 176 27.91 -16.43 -6.20
C THR A 176 29.30 -16.85 -6.68
N ASN A 177 29.39 -18.05 -7.23
CA ASN A 177 30.64 -18.57 -7.80
C ASN A 177 30.90 -18.03 -9.23
N VAL A 178 29.97 -17.27 -9.78
CA VAL A 178 30.08 -16.70 -11.14
C VAL A 178 31.11 -15.58 -11.12
N LEU A 179 32.17 -15.72 -11.90
CA LEU A 179 33.25 -14.73 -11.97
C LEU A 179 32.90 -13.59 -12.92
N CYS A 180 33.29 -12.37 -12.54
CA CYS A 180 33.09 -11.19 -13.37
C CYS A 180 34.00 -11.23 -14.61
N PRO A 181 33.47 -11.04 -15.83
CA PRO A 181 34.27 -11.04 -17.06
C PRO A 181 35.27 -9.87 -17.14
N LYS A 182 35.07 -8.79 -16.34
CA LYS A 182 35.97 -7.62 -16.34
C LYS A 182 37.13 -7.71 -15.36
N CYS A 183 36.92 -8.32 -14.19
CA CYS A 183 37.89 -8.28 -13.10
C CYS A 183 38.16 -9.63 -12.41
N GLY A 184 37.44 -10.69 -12.79
CA GLY A 184 37.62 -12.04 -12.25
C GLY A 184 37.15 -12.26 -10.81
N ARG A 185 36.52 -11.26 -10.17
CA ARG A 185 35.93 -11.40 -8.82
C ARG A 185 34.54 -12.06 -8.87
N PRO A 186 34.11 -12.75 -7.81
CA PRO A 186 32.75 -13.29 -7.72
C PRO A 186 31.70 -12.19 -7.81
N LEU A 187 30.62 -12.49 -8.53
CA LEU A 187 29.45 -11.61 -8.66
C LEU A 187 28.52 -11.77 -7.46
N LYS A 188 27.75 -10.72 -7.16
CA LYS A 188 26.68 -10.74 -6.15
C LYS A 188 25.34 -10.81 -6.86
N LYS A 189 24.56 -11.86 -6.60
CA LYS A 189 23.19 -12.02 -7.12
C LYS A 189 22.24 -11.17 -6.30
N THR A 190 21.64 -10.16 -6.93
CA THR A 190 20.52 -9.39 -6.39
C THR A 190 19.19 -10.00 -6.84
N GLN A 191 18.07 -9.37 -6.50
CA GLN A 191 16.74 -9.78 -6.97
C GLN A 191 16.59 -9.78 -8.51
N TRP A 192 17.38 -8.97 -9.24
CA TRP A 192 17.18 -8.72 -10.68
C TRP A 192 18.43 -8.93 -11.54
N LYS A 193 19.60 -8.73 -10.95
CA LYS A 193 20.88 -8.71 -11.67
C LYS A 193 22.02 -9.31 -10.85
N TYR A 194 23.04 -9.76 -11.53
CA TYR A 194 24.36 -9.95 -10.96
C TYR A 194 25.11 -8.62 -10.99
N GLU A 195 25.75 -8.25 -9.89
CA GLU A 195 26.54 -7.03 -9.79
C GLU A 195 27.95 -7.32 -9.25
N CYS A 196 28.92 -6.58 -9.78
CA CYS A 196 30.31 -6.65 -9.36
C CYS A 196 30.75 -5.30 -8.78
N GLU A 197 31.69 -5.35 -7.84
CA GLU A 197 32.32 -4.16 -7.26
C GLU A 197 33.09 -3.31 -8.28
N CYS A 198 33.50 -3.89 -9.42
CA CYS A 198 34.14 -3.14 -10.51
C CYS A 198 33.15 -2.36 -11.39
N GLY A 199 31.86 -2.35 -11.06
CA GLY A 199 30.79 -1.67 -11.81
C GLY A 199 30.12 -2.51 -12.90
N PHE A 200 30.56 -3.75 -13.12
CA PHE A 200 29.88 -4.68 -14.04
C PHE A 200 28.52 -5.10 -13.47
N ASN A 201 27.49 -5.12 -14.31
CA ASN A 201 26.20 -5.69 -13.95
C ASN A 201 25.51 -6.31 -15.15
N VAL A 202 24.71 -7.34 -14.91
CA VAL A 202 24.01 -8.11 -15.94
C VAL A 202 22.74 -8.72 -15.36
N TRP A 203 21.65 -8.70 -16.13
CA TRP A 203 20.39 -9.32 -15.71
C TRP A 203 20.56 -10.82 -15.56
N HIS A 204 19.97 -11.39 -14.51
CA HIS A 204 19.96 -12.87 -14.36
C HIS A 204 18.87 -13.52 -15.22
N THR A 205 17.95 -12.72 -15.78
CA THR A 205 16.87 -13.17 -16.66
C THR A 205 17.04 -12.56 -18.05
N VAL A 206 16.81 -13.36 -19.10
CA VAL A 206 16.76 -12.90 -20.50
C VAL A 206 15.46 -13.40 -21.12
N ALA A 207 14.64 -12.48 -21.66
CA ALA A 207 13.34 -12.80 -22.28
C ALA A 207 12.46 -13.76 -21.44
N LYS A 208 12.35 -13.46 -20.13
CA LYS A 208 11.61 -14.22 -19.09
C LYS A 208 12.21 -15.58 -18.68
N VAL A 209 13.40 -15.93 -19.16
CA VAL A 209 14.12 -17.14 -18.75
C VAL A 209 15.22 -16.78 -17.78
N GLU A 210 15.21 -17.39 -16.58
CA GLU A 210 16.33 -17.27 -15.63
C GLU A 210 17.53 -18.09 -16.12
N LEU A 211 18.69 -17.45 -16.16
CA LEU A 211 19.94 -18.09 -16.54
C LEU A 211 20.59 -18.72 -15.31
N SER A 212 20.93 -20.00 -15.42
CA SER A 212 21.64 -20.72 -14.36
C SER A 212 23.08 -20.18 -14.20
N GLU A 213 23.67 -20.36 -13.03
CA GLU A 213 25.06 -19.96 -12.77
C GLU A 213 26.05 -20.67 -13.70
N GLU A 214 25.74 -21.89 -14.13
CA GLU A 214 26.53 -22.65 -15.10
C GLU A 214 26.54 -21.98 -16.47
N ILE A 215 25.37 -21.58 -16.96
CA ILE A 215 25.21 -20.87 -18.24
C ILE A 215 25.99 -19.55 -18.19
N LEU A 216 25.87 -18.79 -17.10
CA LEU A 216 26.57 -17.51 -16.95
C LEU A 216 28.09 -17.70 -16.86
N THR A 217 28.54 -18.72 -16.14
CA THR A 217 29.98 -19.04 -16.02
C THR A 217 30.55 -19.45 -17.37
N GLU A 218 29.86 -20.29 -18.13
CA GLU A 218 30.25 -20.63 -19.50
C GLU A 218 30.28 -19.36 -20.35
N LEU A 219 29.18 -18.61 -20.37
CA LEU A 219 29.03 -17.41 -21.20
C LEU A 219 30.10 -16.34 -20.94
N PHE A 220 30.53 -16.14 -19.69
CA PHE A 220 31.60 -15.17 -19.35
C PHE A 220 33.02 -15.70 -19.59
N THR A 221 33.21 -17.02 -19.66
CA THR A 221 34.54 -17.63 -19.88
C THR A 221 34.81 -17.92 -21.35
N THR A 222 33.83 -18.44 -22.08
CA THR A 222 33.93 -18.80 -23.50
C THR A 222 33.40 -17.70 -24.42
N GLY A 223 32.60 -16.76 -23.90
CA GLY A 223 31.89 -15.74 -24.67
C GLY A 223 30.60 -16.23 -25.33
N LYS A 224 30.32 -17.54 -25.33
CA LYS A 224 29.15 -18.16 -25.98
C LYS A 224 28.69 -19.43 -25.26
N THR A 225 27.39 -19.68 -25.18
CA THR A 225 26.88 -20.96 -24.67
C THR A 225 27.06 -22.05 -25.71
N LYS A 226 27.48 -23.25 -25.27
CA LYS A 226 27.60 -24.40 -26.17
C LYS A 226 26.24 -25.03 -26.46
N LYS A 227 25.40 -25.10 -25.43
CA LYS A 227 24.04 -25.63 -25.52
C LYS A 227 23.04 -24.51 -25.74
N LYS A 228 21.92 -24.86 -26.37
CA LYS A 228 20.76 -23.96 -26.47
C LYS A 228 20.13 -23.81 -25.10
N VAL A 229 19.91 -22.58 -24.69
CA VAL A 229 19.07 -22.28 -23.53
C VAL A 229 17.62 -22.33 -24.02
N THR A 230 16.79 -23.05 -23.28
CA THR A 230 15.41 -23.32 -23.69
C THR A 230 14.42 -22.35 -23.05
N GLY A 231 13.27 -22.13 -23.70
CA GLY A 231 12.14 -21.44 -23.08
C GLY A 231 12.06 -19.92 -23.31
N PHE A 232 12.85 -19.33 -24.22
CA PHE A 232 12.77 -17.89 -24.47
C PHE A 232 11.44 -17.52 -25.11
N THR A 233 10.79 -16.48 -24.60
CA THR A 233 9.51 -16.02 -25.17
C THR A 233 9.74 -14.80 -26.06
N SER A 234 9.38 -14.91 -27.34
CA SER A 234 9.43 -13.82 -28.30
C SER A 234 8.38 -12.74 -28.02
N LYS A 235 8.52 -11.57 -28.65
CA LYS A 235 7.52 -10.49 -28.57
C LYS A 235 6.12 -10.92 -29.06
N ALA A 236 6.05 -11.94 -29.93
CA ALA A 236 4.82 -12.51 -30.43
C ALA A 236 4.22 -13.60 -29.52
N GLY A 237 4.86 -13.90 -28.38
CA GLY A 237 4.42 -14.94 -27.44
C GLY A 237 4.91 -16.35 -27.77
N ASN A 238 5.60 -16.56 -28.89
CA ASN A 238 6.16 -17.87 -29.25
C ASN A 238 7.41 -18.18 -28.43
N VAL A 239 7.52 -19.43 -27.98
CA VAL A 239 8.69 -19.94 -27.27
C VAL A 239 9.73 -20.44 -28.28
N PHE A 240 11.01 -20.17 -28.04
CA PHE A 240 12.13 -20.63 -28.87
C PHE A 240 13.36 -20.92 -28.02
N ASP A 241 14.23 -21.77 -28.55
CA ASP A 241 15.48 -22.18 -27.90
C ASP A 241 16.66 -21.72 -28.73
N THR A 242 17.67 -21.12 -28.10
CA THR A 242 18.84 -20.60 -28.83
C THR A 242 20.07 -20.51 -27.94
N CYS A 243 21.23 -20.40 -28.55
CA CYS A 243 22.47 -20.13 -27.85
C CYS A 243 22.55 -18.64 -27.50
N LEU A 244 23.33 -18.31 -26.48
CA LEU A 244 23.60 -16.93 -26.07
C LEU A 244 25.06 -16.60 -26.37
N LYS A 245 25.32 -15.33 -26.67
CA LYS A 245 26.66 -14.76 -26.77
C LYS A 245 26.78 -13.50 -25.93
N PHE A 246 27.98 -13.27 -25.41
CA PHE A 246 28.30 -12.11 -24.60
C PHE A 246 29.18 -11.14 -25.39
N GLU A 247 28.61 -10.00 -25.76
CA GLU A 247 29.26 -8.96 -26.55
C GLU A 247 28.94 -7.58 -25.94
N ASN A 248 29.93 -6.69 -25.89
CA ASN A 248 29.77 -5.32 -25.39
C ASN A 248 29.12 -5.23 -24.00
N ASP A 249 29.54 -6.10 -23.08
CA ASP A 249 28.98 -6.23 -21.72
C ASP A 249 27.50 -6.63 -21.66
N GLN A 250 26.92 -7.14 -22.76
CA GLN A 250 25.52 -7.57 -22.84
C GLN A 250 25.39 -9.00 -23.36
N ILE A 251 24.39 -9.69 -22.82
CA ILE A 251 23.96 -11.00 -23.29
C ILE A 251 23.02 -10.80 -24.48
N SER A 252 23.31 -11.43 -25.61
CA SER A 252 22.50 -11.40 -26.81
C SER A 252 22.26 -12.81 -27.36
N PHE A 253 21.22 -12.98 -28.17
CA PHE A 253 20.94 -14.24 -28.83
C PHE A 253 21.97 -14.51 -29.93
N ASP A 254 22.52 -15.73 -29.95
CA ASP A 254 23.45 -16.21 -30.97
C ASP A 254 22.72 -17.18 -31.90
N PHE A 255 21.99 -16.64 -32.88
CA PHE A 255 21.27 -17.43 -33.88
C PHE A 255 22.21 -18.10 -34.89
N ASP A 256 23.46 -17.66 -34.98
CA ASP A 256 24.47 -18.21 -35.87
C ASP A 256 25.15 -19.46 -35.29
N ASN A 257 25.04 -19.67 -33.97
CA ASN A 257 25.53 -20.86 -33.29
C ASN A 257 24.43 -21.95 -33.26
N PRO A 258 24.55 -23.04 -34.04
CA PRO A 258 23.55 -24.10 -34.06
C PRO A 258 23.46 -24.86 -32.72
N GLY A 259 24.42 -24.67 -31.81
CA GLY A 259 24.51 -25.38 -30.54
C GLY A 259 24.96 -26.84 -30.70
N GLU A 260 25.50 -27.43 -29.63
CA GLU A 260 25.75 -28.86 -29.59
C GLU A 260 24.41 -29.61 -29.53
N GLU A 261 24.18 -30.57 -30.46
CA GLU A 261 22.98 -31.40 -30.46
C GLU A 261 22.93 -32.25 -29.18
N GLU A 262 21.81 -32.19 -28.45
CA GLU A 262 21.51 -33.20 -27.46
C GLU A 262 21.24 -34.51 -28.21
N VAL A 263 22.12 -35.49 -28.04
CA VAL A 263 21.83 -36.88 -28.39
C VAL A 263 20.69 -37.32 -27.47
N GLN A 264 19.45 -37.12 -27.92
CA GLN A 264 18.29 -37.81 -27.37
C GLN A 264 18.54 -39.29 -27.58
N SER A 265 18.87 -40.02 -26.52
CA SER A 265 18.71 -41.47 -26.49
C SER A 265 17.23 -41.77 -26.65
N LYS A 266 16.77 -41.90 -27.89
CA LYS A 266 15.56 -42.64 -28.24
C LYS A 266 15.82 -44.08 -27.85
N ALA A 267 15.15 -44.56 -26.81
CA ALA A 267 14.93 -45.99 -26.65
C ALA A 267 13.73 -46.34 -27.53
N ASP A 268 13.93 -47.37 -28.35
CA ASP A 268 13.16 -47.72 -29.54
C ASP A 268 11.71 -48.14 -29.27
N ASP A 269 10.83 -47.76 -30.20
CA ASP A 269 9.55 -48.41 -30.50
C ASP A 269 9.82 -49.73 -31.25
N ALA A 270 9.27 -50.85 -30.78
CA ALA A 270 8.72 -51.91 -31.65
C ALA A 270 7.87 -52.92 -30.85
N PRO A 271 6.84 -53.53 -31.48
CA PRO A 271 5.63 -54.04 -30.82
C PRO A 271 5.63 -55.56 -30.61
N ASP A 272 4.83 -56.07 -29.66
CA ASP A 272 4.18 -57.37 -29.83
C ASP A 272 2.94 -57.54 -28.92
N GLU A 273 1.89 -58.12 -29.50
CA GLU A 273 0.60 -58.43 -28.91
C GLU A 273 0.62 -59.81 -28.22
N THR A 274 -0.34 -60.03 -27.31
CA THR A 274 -0.81 -61.34 -26.75
C THR A 274 0.15 -62.07 -25.79
N THR A 275 -0.22 -62.52 -24.57
CA THR A 275 -1.49 -63.12 -24.11
C THR A 275 -1.49 -63.18 -22.56
N MET A 276 -2.64 -62.79 -21.98
CA MET A 276 -3.34 -63.24 -20.75
C MET A 276 -2.60 -63.95 -19.60
N ASN A 277 -2.90 -63.56 -18.34
CA ASN A 277 -3.74 -64.34 -17.38
C ASN A 277 -3.77 -63.72 -15.96
N ASN A 278 -4.88 -63.03 -15.66
CA ASN A 278 -5.83 -63.10 -14.53
C ASN A 278 -5.34 -63.30 -13.06
N THR A 279 -5.86 -62.46 -12.15
CA THR A 279 -6.81 -62.69 -11.00
C THR A 279 -6.54 -61.55 -9.95
N THR A 280 -7.45 -60.79 -9.33
CA THR A 280 -8.81 -60.99 -8.76
C THR A 280 -9.55 -59.65 -8.63
N MET A 281 -10.89 -59.75 -8.51
CA MET A 281 -11.95 -58.75 -8.40
C MET A 281 -11.90 -57.82 -7.17
N ASP A 282 -12.48 -56.62 -7.33
CA ASP A 282 -13.56 -55.99 -6.51
C ASP A 282 -13.44 -54.45 -6.67
N GLU A 283 -14.46 -53.60 -6.81
CA GLU A 283 -15.85 -53.66 -7.25
C GLU A 283 -16.29 -52.19 -7.45
N MET A 284 -17.16 -51.93 -8.44
CA MET A 284 -18.14 -50.84 -8.55
C MET A 284 -17.73 -49.37 -8.81
N GLY A 285 -18.20 -48.85 -9.97
CA GLY A 285 -18.75 -47.48 -10.07
C GLY A 285 -18.53 -46.69 -11.38
N ILE A 286 -19.35 -46.91 -12.41
CA ILE A 286 -19.59 -46.07 -13.62
C ILE A 286 -21.13 -45.85 -13.66
N PRO A 287 -21.74 -44.71 -14.08
CA PRO A 287 -21.50 -44.00 -15.36
C PRO A 287 -21.45 -42.45 -15.29
N GLU A 288 -20.71 -41.75 -16.17
CA GLU A 288 -21.15 -41.26 -17.51
C GLU A 288 -22.62 -40.81 -17.49
N GLU A 289 -23.03 -39.57 -17.80
CA GLU A 289 -22.75 -38.79 -19.00
C GLU A 289 -23.58 -37.49 -18.91
N PHE A 290 -22.97 -36.32 -19.17
CA PHE A 290 -23.67 -35.26 -19.91
C PHE A 290 -22.66 -34.38 -20.64
N LEU A 291 -22.79 -34.41 -21.95
CA LEU A 291 -21.95 -33.80 -22.95
C LEU A 291 -22.06 -32.27 -22.97
N ALA A 292 -20.91 -31.68 -23.31
CA ALA A 292 -20.71 -30.55 -24.23
C ALA A 292 -21.19 -29.13 -23.83
N GLY A 293 -20.26 -28.18 -24.03
CA GLY A 293 -20.61 -26.94 -24.74
C GLY A 293 -20.05 -25.63 -24.17
N LEU A 294 -19.13 -25.04 -24.96
CA LEU A 294 -18.98 -23.60 -25.25
C LEU A 294 -18.34 -22.63 -24.23
N ASP A 295 -17.16 -22.16 -24.66
CA ASP A 295 -16.75 -20.77 -24.87
C ASP A 295 -16.60 -19.74 -23.72
N MET A 296 -15.36 -19.21 -23.70
CA MET A 296 -14.96 -17.80 -23.55
C MET A 296 -15.32 -17.03 -22.27
N ALA A 297 -14.29 -16.71 -21.47
CA ALA A 297 -13.96 -15.32 -21.11
C ALA A 297 -12.55 -15.25 -20.51
N ALA A 298 -11.68 -14.52 -21.21
CA ALA A 298 -10.42 -14.02 -20.72
C ALA A 298 -10.64 -12.61 -20.17
N GLU A 299 -10.29 -12.38 -18.91
CA GLU A 299 -9.86 -11.11 -18.31
C GLU A 299 -8.86 -11.52 -17.21
N GLY A 300 -7.61 -11.08 -17.13
CA GLY A 300 -7.06 -9.78 -17.45
C GLY A 300 -6.75 -9.03 -16.15
N ALA A 301 -5.61 -9.32 -15.50
CA ALA A 301 -5.06 -8.44 -14.48
C ALA A 301 -3.54 -8.60 -14.37
N GLN A 302 -2.85 -7.54 -14.80
CA GLN A 302 -1.41 -7.31 -14.74
C GLN A 302 -0.89 -7.36 -13.30
N ALA A 303 0.25 -8.03 -13.12
CA ALA A 303 1.14 -7.85 -11.99
C ALA A 303 2.53 -7.49 -12.53
N ASP A 304 2.64 -6.28 -13.10
CA ASP A 304 3.91 -5.69 -13.51
C ASP A 304 4.14 -4.39 -12.71
N ASP A 305 5.37 -4.24 -12.20
CA ASP A 305 5.99 -3.03 -11.65
C ASP A 305 5.41 -2.36 -10.40
N VAL A 306 5.75 -2.90 -9.21
CA VAL A 306 5.60 -2.16 -7.93
C VAL A 306 6.93 -1.98 -7.18
N SER A 307 8.04 -2.57 -7.63
CA SER A 307 9.25 -2.62 -6.79
C SER A 307 10.29 -1.51 -7.06
N GLU A 308 10.32 -0.90 -8.24
CA GLU A 308 11.36 0.10 -8.56
C GLU A 308 10.93 1.55 -8.21
N ALA A 309 9.64 1.87 -8.34
CA ALA A 309 9.09 3.20 -8.03
C ALA A 309 8.98 3.50 -6.52
N ALA A 310 8.68 2.49 -5.70
CA ALA A 310 8.61 2.63 -4.25
C ALA A 310 10.00 2.86 -3.62
N LEU A 311 11.04 2.36 -4.29
CA LEU A 311 12.41 2.39 -3.80
C LEU A 311 13.08 3.77 -3.95
N ALA A 312 12.80 4.47 -5.04
CA ALA A 312 13.29 5.84 -5.26
C ALA A 312 12.65 6.86 -4.30
N ALA A 313 11.51 6.54 -3.67
CA ALA A 313 10.81 7.45 -2.77
C ALA A 313 11.36 7.45 -1.33
N ALA A 314 12.06 6.40 -0.90
CA ALA A 314 12.45 6.20 0.50
C ALA A 314 13.81 6.81 0.90
N HIS A 315 14.70 7.09 -0.06
CA HIS A 315 16.06 7.56 0.24
C HIS A 315 16.20 9.09 0.37
N GLU A 316 15.12 9.85 0.19
CA GLU A 316 15.20 11.33 0.17
C GLU A 316 14.11 12.04 1.00
N LEU A 317 13.40 11.35 1.89
CA LEU A 317 12.38 11.99 2.75
C LEU A 317 12.88 12.31 4.16
N PHE A 318 14.08 11.85 4.54
CA PHE A 318 14.67 12.08 5.87
C PHE A 318 16.17 12.44 5.82
N GLY A 319 16.70 12.79 4.63
CA GLY A 319 18.06 13.30 4.45
C GLY A 319 18.02 14.80 4.19
N GLU A 320 18.40 15.56 5.23
CA GLU A 320 18.53 17.03 5.36
C GLU A 320 17.25 17.88 5.23
#